data_AF-A0AAU9IKV9-F1
#
_entry.id   AF-A0AAU9IKV9-F1
#
_cell.length_a   1.000
_cell.length_b   1.000
_cell.length_c   1.000
_cell.angle_alpha   90.00
_cell.angle_beta   90.00
_cell.angle_gamma   90.00
#
_symmetry.space_group_name_H-M   'P 1'
#
loop_
_entity.id
_entity.type
_entity.pdbx_description
1 polymer ?
#
loop_
_entity_poly.entity_id
_entity_poly.type
_entity_poly.pdbx_seq_one_letter_code
_entity_poly.pdbx_strand_id
1 'polypeptide(L)'
;MANLCNLTCHKINGVSQIHTNLLKNLVFKDFNEYFPHKIINITNGVSPRRWIHCANNGLADIYNKYLDGSDWLADLSLLRNLDPKITDSKFQEEWSDIKFQNKVRLTKFILKETEIEVSPYSMFDVIIKRFHEYFCRQSNADLYCS
;
A
#
# COMPACT_ATOMS: atom_id res chain seq x y z
N MET A 1 -15.09 -16.74 -21.01
CA MET A 1 -15.20 -15.26 -21.00
C MET A 1 -13.87 -14.58 -21.32
N ALA A 2 -12.75 -14.93 -20.68
CA ALA A 2 -11.44 -14.31 -20.90
C ALA A 2 -11.00 -14.22 -22.38
N ASN A 3 -11.11 -15.31 -23.15
CA ASN A 3 -10.75 -15.32 -24.57
C ASN A 3 -11.63 -14.40 -25.43
N LEU A 4 -12.93 -14.30 -25.10
CA LEU A 4 -13.84 -13.39 -25.81
C LEU A 4 -13.46 -11.93 -25.54
N CYS A 5 -13.18 -11.56 -24.29
CA CYS A 5 -12.69 -10.23 -23.96
C CYS A 5 -11.37 -9.92 -24.67
N ASN A 6 -10.49 -10.92 -24.81
CA ASN A 6 -9.26 -10.77 -25.58
C ASN A 6 -9.51 -10.58 -27.06
N LEU A 7 -10.58 -11.13 -27.66
CA LEU A 7 -10.92 -10.85 -29.05
C LEU A 7 -11.54 -9.47 -29.24
N THR A 8 -12.47 -9.07 -28.37
CA THR A 8 -13.31 -7.87 -28.56
C THR A 8 -12.68 -6.57 -28.08
N CYS A 9 -11.84 -6.59 -27.05
CA CYS A 9 -11.25 -5.37 -26.49
C CYS A 9 -10.04 -4.90 -27.32
N HIS A 10 -9.72 -3.60 -27.32
CA HIS A 10 -8.52 -3.10 -27.99
C HIS A 10 -7.25 -3.23 -27.15
N LYS A 11 -7.38 -3.22 -25.82
CA LYS A 11 -6.28 -3.31 -24.85
C LYS A 11 -6.70 -4.18 -23.66
N ILE A 12 -5.73 -4.87 -23.09
CA ILE A 12 -5.86 -5.63 -21.84
C ILE A 12 -4.70 -5.21 -20.94
N ASN A 13 -4.96 -4.93 -19.67
CA ASN A 13 -3.93 -4.51 -18.73
C ASN A 13 -3.66 -5.56 -17.65
N GLY A 14 -2.38 -5.81 -17.38
CA GLY A 14 -1.96 -6.37 -16.10
C GLY A 14 -1.84 -5.26 -15.04
N VAL A 15 -1.84 -5.67 -13.78
CA VAL A 15 -1.85 -4.78 -12.60
C VAL A 15 -0.50 -4.60 -11.91
N SER A 16 0.51 -5.32 -12.41
CA SER A 16 1.92 -5.20 -12.03
C SER A 16 2.79 -5.72 -13.17
N GLN A 17 4.08 -5.38 -13.19
CA GLN A 17 4.98 -5.83 -14.25
C GLN A 17 5.07 -7.36 -14.30
N ILE A 18 5.21 -8.01 -13.15
CA ILE A 18 5.26 -9.47 -13.03
C ILE A 18 3.95 -10.09 -13.50
N HIS A 19 2.83 -9.56 -13.05
CA HIS A 19 1.51 -10.03 -13.47
C HIS A 19 1.32 -9.90 -14.98
N THR A 20 1.72 -8.77 -15.56
CA THR A 20 1.65 -8.54 -17.01
C THR A 20 2.54 -9.53 -17.78
N ASN A 21 3.74 -9.83 -17.28
CA ASN A 21 4.63 -10.81 -17.90
C ASN A 21 4.02 -12.22 -17.86
N LEU A 22 3.37 -12.61 -16.76
CA LEU A 22 2.65 -13.89 -16.66
C LEU A 22 1.49 -13.95 -17.66
N LEU A 23 0.74 -12.86 -17.82
CA LEU A 23 -0.32 -12.79 -18.83
C LEU A 23 0.23 -12.99 -20.25
N LYS A 24 1.34 -12.31 -20.58
CA LYS A 24 1.97 -12.39 -21.91
C LYS A 24 2.58 -13.74 -22.22
N ASN A 25 3.22 -14.37 -21.24
CA ASN A 25 4.06 -15.55 -21.49
C ASN A 25 3.35 -16.87 -21.19
N LEU A 26 2.33 -16.87 -20.34
CA LEU A 26 1.65 -18.10 -19.90
C LEU A 26 0.17 -18.10 -20.24
N VAL A 27 -0.59 -17.10 -19.81
CA VAL A 27 -2.07 -17.15 -19.86
C VAL A 27 -2.61 -16.84 -21.25
N PHE A 28 -2.04 -15.85 -21.93
CA PHE A 28 -2.48 -15.37 -23.25
C PHE A 28 -1.34 -15.36 -24.26
N LYS A 29 -0.44 -16.34 -24.17
CA LYS A 29 0.75 -16.44 -25.03
C LYS A 29 0.39 -16.33 -26.51
N ASP A 30 -0.53 -17.18 -26.99
CA ASP A 30 -0.93 -17.20 -28.40
C ASP A 30 -1.53 -15.85 -28.81
N PHE A 31 -2.42 -15.26 -27.99
CA PHE A 31 -2.98 -13.94 -28.28
C PHE A 31 -1.94 -12.83 -28.28
N ASN A 32 -0.89 -12.93 -27.44
CA ASN A 32 0.21 -11.97 -27.43
C ASN A 32 1.12 -12.15 -28.66
N GLU A 33 1.26 -13.36 -29.20
CA GLU A 33 1.95 -13.60 -30.46
C GLU A 33 1.18 -13.01 -31.66
N TYR A 34 -0.15 -13.21 -31.71
CA TYR A 34 -0.99 -12.64 -32.76
C TYR A 34 -1.21 -11.12 -32.62
N PHE A 35 -1.24 -10.59 -31.39
CA PHE A 35 -1.49 -9.17 -31.11
C PHE A 35 -0.45 -8.59 -30.11
N PRO A 36 0.81 -8.37 -30.53
CA PRO A 36 1.95 -8.09 -29.64
C PRO A 36 1.87 -6.80 -28.81
N HIS A 37 0.96 -5.89 -29.14
CA HIS A 37 0.80 -4.60 -28.44
C HIS A 37 -0.53 -4.47 -27.68
N LYS A 38 -1.30 -5.56 -27.59
CA LYS A 38 -2.61 -5.55 -26.95
C LYS A 38 -2.53 -5.57 -25.43
N ILE A 39 -1.57 -6.32 -24.89
CA ILE A 39 -1.37 -6.46 -23.45
C ILE A 39 -0.40 -5.38 -22.95
N ILE A 40 -0.89 -4.50 -22.08
CA ILE A 40 -0.15 -3.39 -21.47
C ILE A 40 -0.01 -3.60 -19.95
N ASN A 41 0.92 -2.89 -19.32
CA ASN A 41 1.04 -2.87 -17.86
C ASN A 41 0.51 -1.54 -17.32
N ILE A 42 -0.39 -1.61 -16.34
CA ILE A 42 -0.82 -0.46 -15.54
C ILE A 42 -0.70 -0.87 -14.07
N THR A 43 0.39 -0.48 -13.43
CA THR A 43 0.63 -0.85 -12.02
C THR A 43 -0.43 -0.21 -11.13
N ASN A 44 -0.99 -1.00 -10.20
CA ASN A 44 -1.96 -0.49 -9.24
C ASN A 44 -1.38 0.66 -8.39
N GLY A 45 -2.23 1.64 -8.10
CA GLY A 45 -1.95 2.73 -7.17
C GLY A 45 -3.08 2.90 -6.16
N VAL A 46 -2.78 3.60 -5.06
CA VAL A 46 -3.76 3.98 -4.04
C VAL A 46 -3.84 5.50 -3.94
N SER A 47 -5.03 6.05 -3.70
CA SER A 47 -5.21 7.51 -3.63
C SER A 47 -4.64 8.08 -2.33
N PRO A 48 -3.69 9.05 -2.38
CA PRO A 48 -3.09 9.65 -1.18
C PRO A 48 -4.09 10.45 -0.36
N ARG A 49 -5.14 10.99 -1.01
CA ARG A 49 -6.22 11.73 -0.34
C ARG A 49 -6.92 10.88 0.71
N ARG A 50 -7.23 9.62 0.39
CA ARG A 50 -7.88 8.72 1.35
C ARG A 50 -6.89 8.09 2.30
N TRP A 51 -5.79 7.54 1.77
CA TRP A 51 -4.89 6.66 2.51
C TRP A 51 -3.86 7.38 3.37
N ILE A 52 -3.62 8.68 3.11
CA ILE A 52 -2.73 9.51 3.93
C ILE A 52 -3.56 10.65 4.53
N HIS A 53 -4.11 11.53 3.71
CA HIS A 53 -4.74 12.76 4.20
C HIS A 53 -5.95 12.52 5.11
N CYS A 54 -6.87 11.61 4.76
CA CYS A 54 -8.01 11.30 5.64
C CYS A 54 -7.69 10.27 6.74
N ALA A 55 -6.83 9.29 6.45
CA ALA A 55 -6.55 8.19 7.39
C ALA A 55 -5.56 8.60 8.50
N ASN A 56 -4.65 9.52 8.19
CA ASN A 56 -3.55 9.93 9.03
C ASN A 56 -3.30 11.45 8.91
N ASN A 57 -4.23 12.24 9.44
CA ASN A 57 -4.17 13.70 9.43
C ASN A 57 -2.83 14.22 9.99
N GLY A 58 -2.34 13.66 11.10
CA GLY A 58 -1.06 14.09 11.68
C GLY A 58 0.10 13.93 10.70
N LEU A 59 0.17 12.81 9.98
CA LEU A 59 1.21 12.62 8.97
C LEU A 59 1.05 13.60 7.80
N ALA A 60 -0.18 13.87 7.38
CA ALA A 60 -0.47 14.86 6.36
C ALA A 60 -0.06 16.27 6.79
N ASP A 61 -0.22 16.61 8.08
CA ASP A 61 0.20 17.90 8.64
C ASP A 61 1.73 18.05 8.63
N ILE A 62 2.48 16.99 8.95
CA ILE A 62 3.94 16.98 8.77
C ILE A 62 4.30 17.21 7.30
N TYR A 63 3.66 16.50 6.37
CA TYR A 63 3.94 16.70 4.95
C TYR A 63 3.65 18.13 4.51
N ASN A 64 2.51 18.69 4.90
CA ASN A 64 2.16 20.07 4.59
C ASN A 64 3.17 21.07 5.15
N LYS A 65 3.69 20.82 6.36
CA LYS A 65 4.67 21.68 7.03
C LYS A 65 6.05 21.65 6.35
N TYR A 66 6.51 20.48 5.91
CA TYR A 66 7.86 20.32 5.37
C TYR A 66 7.93 20.43 3.83
N LEU A 67 6.79 20.35 3.14
CA LEU A 67 6.66 20.54 1.69
C LEU A 67 5.99 21.87 1.31
N ASP A 68 5.77 22.76 2.28
CA ASP A 68 5.16 24.08 2.11
C ASP A 68 3.79 24.05 1.41
N GLY A 69 2.95 23.06 1.74
CA GLY A 69 1.58 22.98 1.23
C GLY A 69 1.10 21.57 0.92
N SER A 70 -0.08 21.49 0.30
CA SER A 70 -0.80 20.24 0.02
C SER A 70 -0.66 19.72 -1.42
N ASP A 71 0.27 20.29 -2.21
CA ASP A 71 0.45 19.93 -3.62
C ASP A 71 0.85 18.46 -3.82
N TRP A 72 1.48 17.87 -2.79
CA TRP A 72 1.83 16.44 -2.75
C TRP A 72 0.60 15.50 -2.83
N LEU A 73 -0.62 16.00 -2.56
CA LEU A 73 -1.87 15.25 -2.73
C LEU A 73 -2.24 15.03 -4.21
N ALA A 74 -1.76 15.90 -5.09
CA ALA A 74 -1.89 15.77 -6.53
C ALA A 74 -0.66 15.08 -7.14
N ASP A 75 0.54 15.39 -6.65
CA ASP A 75 1.79 14.82 -7.12
C ASP A 75 2.63 14.23 -5.96
N LEU A 76 2.52 12.91 -5.80
CA LEU A 76 3.28 12.16 -4.80
C LEU A 76 4.80 12.18 -5.03
N SER A 77 5.28 12.57 -6.22
CA SER A 77 6.72 12.64 -6.48
C SER A 77 7.41 13.72 -5.61
N LEU A 78 6.66 14.73 -5.19
CA LEU A 78 7.11 15.80 -4.29
C LEU A 78 7.54 15.29 -2.91
N LEU A 79 7.06 14.11 -2.48
CA LEU A 79 7.50 13.51 -1.22
C LEU A 79 9.01 13.23 -1.19
N ARG A 80 9.67 13.09 -2.35
CA ARG A 80 11.14 12.94 -2.43
C ARG A 80 11.90 14.15 -1.90
N ASN A 81 11.27 15.33 -1.85
CA ASN A 81 11.89 16.52 -1.26
C ASN A 81 12.08 16.37 0.27
N LEU A 82 11.50 15.34 0.88
CA LEU A 82 11.73 14.98 2.29
C LEU A 82 12.98 14.10 2.49
N ASP A 83 13.58 13.53 1.43
CA ASP A 83 14.75 12.67 1.56
C ASP A 83 15.92 13.34 2.32
N PRO A 84 16.22 14.65 2.14
CA PRO A 84 17.25 15.33 2.92
C PRO A 84 16.93 15.45 4.43
N LYS A 85 15.66 15.25 4.82
CA LYS A 85 15.19 15.34 6.21
C LYS A 85 15.24 14.02 6.97
N ILE A 86 15.66 12.93 6.31
CA ILE A 86 15.76 11.61 6.93
C ILE A 86 16.68 11.62 8.16
N THR A 87 17.72 12.45 8.20
CA THR A 87 18.67 12.58 9.32
C THR A 87 18.38 13.76 10.24
N ASP A 88 17.34 14.56 9.98
CA ASP A 88 16.93 15.69 10.82
C ASP A 88 16.24 15.15 12.08
N SER A 89 16.89 15.30 13.24
CA SER A 89 16.40 14.76 14.51
C SER A 89 15.02 15.29 14.88
N LYS A 90 14.74 16.56 14.57
CA LYS A 90 13.44 17.18 14.84
C LYS A 90 12.34 16.55 13.99
N PHE A 91 12.64 16.28 12.71
CA PHE A 91 11.70 15.60 11.82
C PHE A 91 11.42 14.16 12.29
N GLN A 92 12.47 13.44 12.70
CA GLN A 92 12.32 12.07 13.22
C GLN A 92 11.48 12.02 14.49
N GLU A 93 11.66 12.98 15.41
CA GLU A 93 10.89 13.09 16.65
C GLU A 93 9.40 13.36 16.35
N GLU A 94 9.12 14.40 15.57
CA GLU A 94 7.73 14.73 15.16
C GLU A 94 7.06 13.55 14.45
N TRP A 95 7.78 12.86 13.57
CA TRP A 95 7.29 11.68 12.86
C TRP A 95 6.97 10.51 13.81
N SER A 96 7.88 10.23 14.75
CA SER A 96 7.74 9.16 15.74
C SER A 96 6.54 9.43 16.67
N ASP A 97 6.36 10.67 17.09
CA ASP A 97 5.24 11.09 17.93
C ASP A 97 3.91 10.85 17.24
N ILE A 98 3.79 11.18 15.95
CA ILE A 98 2.57 10.92 15.18
C ILE A 98 2.32 9.43 15.01
N LYS A 99 3.37 8.62 14.83
CA LYS A 99 3.23 7.17 14.83
C LYS A 99 2.72 6.66 16.18
N PHE A 100 3.25 7.17 17.29
CA PHE A 100 2.83 6.80 18.64
C PHE A 100 1.37 7.19 18.91
N GLN A 101 0.96 8.41 18.58
CA GLN A 101 -0.43 8.86 18.71
C GLN A 101 -1.40 7.98 17.89
N ASN A 102 -1.00 7.57 16.69
CA ASN A 102 -1.78 6.62 15.89
C ASN A 102 -1.90 5.25 16.56
N LYS A 103 -0.84 4.76 17.22
CA LYS A 103 -0.90 3.50 18.00
C LYS A 103 -1.84 3.64 19.19
N VAL A 104 -1.80 4.74 19.93
CA VAL A 104 -2.73 5.02 21.04
C VAL A 104 -4.18 5.08 20.56
N ARG A 105 -4.43 5.64 19.37
CA ARG A 105 -5.77 5.60 18.76
C ARG A 105 -6.20 4.16 18.43
N LEU A 106 -5.28 3.34 17.92
CA LEU A 106 -5.54 1.95 17.56
C LEU A 106 -5.75 1.07 18.80
N THR A 107 -5.02 1.25 19.91
CA THR A 107 -5.24 0.48 21.14
C THR A 107 -6.63 0.71 21.70
N LYS A 108 -7.12 1.95 21.69
CA LYS A 108 -8.51 2.28 22.08
C LYS A 108 -9.54 1.57 21.19
N PHE A 109 -9.28 1.49 19.89
CA PHE A 109 -10.15 0.79 18.96
C PHE A 109 -10.15 -0.73 19.21
N ILE A 110 -8.97 -1.34 19.41
CA ILE A 110 -8.85 -2.78 19.73
C ILE A 110 -9.57 -3.11 21.02
N LEU A 111 -9.34 -2.35 22.09
CA LEU A 111 -10.01 -2.55 23.37
C LEU A 111 -11.54 -2.51 23.22
N LYS A 112 -12.05 -1.57 22.42
CA LYS A 112 -13.49 -1.45 22.18
C LYS A 112 -14.07 -2.63 21.41
N GLU A 113 -13.38 -3.12 20.37
CA GLU A 113 -13.92 -4.15 19.47
C GLU A 113 -13.66 -5.58 19.96
N THR A 114 -12.61 -5.80 20.76
CA THR A 114 -12.19 -7.13 21.18
C THR A 114 -12.02 -7.30 22.69
N GLU A 115 -12.18 -6.24 23.49
CA GLU A 115 -11.96 -6.25 24.96
C GLU A 115 -10.54 -6.63 25.38
N ILE A 116 -9.56 -6.54 24.46
CA ILE A 116 -8.15 -6.86 24.72
C ILE A 116 -7.39 -5.56 24.92
N GLU A 117 -6.68 -5.47 26.04
CA GLU A 117 -5.76 -4.37 26.30
C GLU A 117 -4.40 -4.64 25.63
N VAL A 118 -3.92 -3.67 24.84
CA VAL A 118 -2.64 -3.74 24.13
C VAL A 118 -1.81 -2.51 24.47
N SER A 119 -0.53 -2.71 24.78
CA SER A 119 0.39 -1.61 25.07
C SER A 119 0.75 -0.83 23.80
N PRO A 120 0.63 0.51 23.77
CA PRO A 120 1.05 1.32 22.63
C PRO A 120 2.58 1.42 22.50
N TYR A 121 3.36 0.91 23.46
CA TYR A 121 4.82 0.89 23.41
C TYR A 121 5.38 -0.33 22.67
N SER A 122 4.59 -1.40 22.50
CA SER A 122 5.04 -2.60 21.79
C SER A 122 5.10 -2.39 20.27
N MET A 123 5.81 -3.27 19.55
CA MET A 123 5.76 -3.27 18.08
C MET A 123 4.38 -3.77 17.61
N PHE A 124 3.78 -3.08 16.64
CA PHE A 124 2.51 -3.48 16.04
C PHE A 124 2.80 -4.16 14.70
N ASP A 125 2.74 -5.49 14.69
CA ASP A 125 2.76 -6.27 13.46
C ASP A 125 1.33 -6.46 12.95
N VAL A 126 1.06 -6.04 11.70
CA VAL A 126 -0.30 -5.88 11.17
C VAL A 126 -0.41 -6.55 9.80
N ILE A 127 -1.25 -7.58 9.74
CA ILE A 127 -1.56 -8.30 8.49
C ILE A 127 -3.04 -8.09 8.19
N ILE A 128 -3.34 -7.15 7.30
CA ILE A 128 -4.70 -6.85 6.84
C ILE A 128 -4.81 -7.26 5.36
N LYS A 129 -5.43 -8.41 5.12
CA LYS A 129 -5.69 -8.96 3.79
C LYS A 129 -6.93 -9.85 3.84
N ARG A 130 -7.54 -10.11 2.69
CA ARG A 130 -8.64 -11.09 2.60
C ARG A 130 -8.14 -12.47 3.02
N PHE A 131 -8.97 -13.21 3.75
CA PHE A 131 -8.68 -14.61 4.06
C PHE A 131 -8.72 -15.44 2.78
N HIS A 132 -7.57 -15.99 2.42
CA HIS A 132 -7.42 -16.86 1.25
C HIS A 132 -6.17 -17.73 1.45
N GLU A 133 -6.24 -19.00 1.07
CA GLU A 133 -5.16 -19.99 1.24
C GLU A 133 -3.83 -19.54 0.61
N TYR A 134 -3.89 -19.04 -0.64
CA TYR A 134 -2.76 -18.39 -1.31
C TYR A 134 -1.99 -17.37 -0.45
N PHE A 135 -2.70 -16.62 0.38
CA PHE A 135 -2.09 -15.66 1.29
C PHE A 135 -1.83 -16.31 2.65
N CYS A 136 -0.84 -17.22 2.71
CA CYS A 136 -0.46 -17.93 3.93
C CYS A 136 -0.47 -17.02 5.17
N ARG A 137 -1.43 -17.28 6.07
CA ARG A 137 -1.44 -16.80 7.46
C ARG A 137 -0.66 -17.77 8.35
N GLN A 138 -0.65 -19.06 7.96
CA GLN A 138 -0.03 -20.17 8.67
C GLN A 138 1.46 -19.92 8.96
N SER A 139 2.23 -19.51 7.96
CA SER A 139 3.68 -19.30 8.09
C SER A 139 4.09 -18.28 9.15
N ASN A 140 3.25 -17.27 9.43
CA ASN A 140 3.53 -16.28 10.47
C ASN A 140 3.07 -16.75 11.85
N ALA A 141 2.03 -17.58 11.95
CA ALA A 141 1.67 -18.19 13.22
C ALA A 141 2.76 -19.18 13.69
N ASP A 142 3.35 -19.92 12.74
CA ASP A 142 4.41 -20.89 13.02
C ASP A 142 5.71 -20.21 13.51
N LEU A 143 6.04 -19.02 13.00
CA LEU A 143 7.22 -18.22 13.44
C LEU A 143 7.14 -17.73 14.90
N TYR A 144 5.94 -17.64 15.48
CA TYR A 144 5.74 -17.23 16.88
C TYR A 144 5.47 -18.43 17.81
N CYS A 145 5.38 -19.65 17.27
CA CYS A 145 5.17 -20.89 18.01
C CYS A 145 6.42 -21.80 18.09
N SER A 146 7.59 -21.32 17.64
CA SER A 146 8.88 -22.01 17.69
C SER A 146 9.90 -21.30 18.58
#